data_AF-A0A257MVM8-F1
#
_entry.id   AF-A0A257MVM8-F1
#
_cell.length_a   1.000
_cell.length_b   1.000
_cell.length_c   1.000
_cell.angle_alpha   90.00
_cell.angle_beta   90.00
_cell.angle_gamma   90.00
#
_symmetry.space_group_name_H-M   'P 1'
#
loop_
_entity.id
_entity.type
_entity.pdbx_description
1 polymer ?
#
loop_
_entity_poly.entity_id
_entity_poly.type
_entity_poly.pdbx_seq_one_letter_code
_entity_poly.pdbx_strand_id
1 'polypeptide(L)'
;MNPNRRKFLKDTVFLTAGLLCSGHVCARSKNLPKACSLRGGLRTNGIELFRTSGNSDLDRSISLELTHVAESFKVLPGFGFYDDSDSPNAFALDEDVIANTKGTVIFGKQLLSDELASPWGGLAVAGFIAHEFGHIFQYQSKFYDLLTQSQTTDRLLELHADYLAGYYLGLKRLRSGEMDIKAFLDSLYLSG
;
A
#
# COMPACT_ATOMS: atom_id res chain seq x y z
N MET A 1 -31.73 11.67 -60.35
CA MET A 1 -31.93 11.41 -58.91
C MET A 1 -33.13 10.52 -58.73
N ASN A 2 -33.01 9.36 -58.08
CA ASN A 2 -34.15 8.58 -57.59
C ASN A 2 -33.68 7.75 -56.36
N PRO A 3 -34.32 7.80 -55.18
CA PRO A 3 -33.72 7.31 -53.94
C PRO A 3 -34.27 5.95 -53.50
N ASN A 4 -33.40 4.93 -53.40
CA ASN A 4 -33.67 3.69 -52.66
C ASN A 4 -32.44 3.35 -51.80
N ARG A 5 -32.44 3.71 -50.51
CA ARG A 5 -33.05 2.97 -49.38
C ARG A 5 -32.21 1.79 -48.90
N ARG A 6 -31.28 2.11 -47.99
CA ARG A 6 -30.99 1.41 -46.72
C ARG A 6 -31.60 -0.01 -46.59
N LYS A 7 -30.91 -1.05 -47.09
CA LYS A 7 -31.14 -2.44 -46.65
C LYS A 7 -29.99 -3.40 -46.99
N PHE A 8 -28.85 -3.24 -46.34
CA PHE A 8 -27.82 -4.28 -46.23
C PHE A 8 -27.07 -4.09 -44.89
N LEU A 9 -26.65 -5.17 -44.24
CA LEU A 9 -26.20 -5.25 -42.82
C LEU A 9 -27.33 -5.34 -41.77
N LYS A 10 -28.19 -6.34 -41.95
CA LYS A 10 -28.58 -7.25 -40.86
C LYS A 10 -28.28 -8.68 -41.32
N ASP A 11 -28.20 -9.60 -40.37
CA ASP A 11 -28.14 -11.06 -40.58
C ASP A 11 -26.75 -11.67 -40.90
N THR A 12 -25.82 -11.56 -39.95
CA THR A 12 -24.92 -12.70 -39.63
C THR A 12 -24.60 -12.72 -38.14
N VAL A 13 -25.43 -13.40 -37.35
CA VAL A 13 -25.12 -13.83 -35.98
C VAL A 13 -25.29 -15.35 -35.96
N PHE A 14 -24.22 -16.09 -35.65
CA PHE A 14 -24.17 -17.25 -34.74
C PHE A 14 -22.95 -18.15 -34.99
N LEU A 15 -22.47 -18.78 -33.91
CA LEU A 15 -21.43 -19.82 -33.83
C LEU A 15 -19.99 -19.44 -34.24
N THR A 16 -19.22 -18.99 -33.25
CA THR A 16 -17.99 -19.69 -32.82
C THR A 16 -17.73 -19.40 -31.33
N ALA A 17 -18.31 -20.22 -30.47
CA ALA A 17 -17.94 -20.31 -29.05
C ALA A 17 -17.33 -21.69 -28.81
N GLY A 18 -16.07 -21.75 -28.37
CA GLY A 18 -15.39 -23.01 -28.11
C GLY A 18 -13.88 -22.84 -27.97
N LEU A 19 -13.35 -23.21 -26.79
CA LEU A 19 -11.94 -23.24 -26.42
C LEU A 19 -11.17 -21.91 -26.48
N LEU A 20 -11.15 -21.20 -25.34
CA LEU A 20 -9.92 -20.72 -24.68
C LEU A 20 -10.25 -20.36 -23.21
N CYS A 21 -10.73 -21.35 -22.46
CA CYS A 21 -10.91 -21.24 -21.01
C CYS A 21 -9.73 -21.87 -20.25
N SER A 22 -9.58 -21.48 -18.99
CA SER A 22 -8.74 -22.15 -17.99
C SER A 22 -7.23 -21.91 -18.06
N GLY A 23 -6.84 -20.68 -18.42
CA GLY A 23 -5.58 -20.06 -17.99
C GLY A 23 -5.76 -19.18 -16.74
N HIS A 24 -6.62 -19.58 -15.78
CA HIS A 24 -6.79 -18.82 -14.54
C HIS A 24 -5.52 -18.92 -13.68
N VAL A 25 -4.61 -17.97 -13.86
CA VAL A 25 -3.60 -17.63 -12.85
C VAL A 25 -4.33 -16.97 -11.69
N CYS A 26 -5.00 -17.78 -10.88
CA CYS A 26 -5.32 -17.39 -9.51
C CYS A 26 -3.99 -17.30 -8.77
N ALA A 27 -3.44 -16.08 -8.66
CA ALA A 27 -2.46 -15.73 -7.64
C ALA A 27 -3.11 -15.98 -6.27
N ARG A 28 -2.96 -17.20 -5.79
CA ARG A 28 -3.46 -17.66 -4.51
C ARG A 28 -2.39 -17.30 -3.49
N SER A 29 -2.38 -16.04 -3.06
CA SER A 29 -1.55 -15.62 -1.92
C SER A 29 -1.86 -16.55 -0.76
N LYS A 30 -0.85 -17.30 -0.34
CA LYS A 30 -0.97 -18.31 0.72
C LYS A 30 -0.40 -17.68 1.99
N ASN A 31 -1.30 -17.36 2.91
CA ASN A 31 -1.00 -16.90 4.26
C ASN A 31 -0.39 -15.49 4.32
N LEU A 32 -1.17 -14.47 3.96
CA LEU A 32 -1.05 -13.18 4.63
C LEU A 32 -1.16 -13.41 6.16
N PRO A 33 -0.19 -12.96 6.97
CA PRO A 33 -0.32 -13.05 8.43
C PRO A 33 -1.51 -12.20 8.89
N LYS A 34 -2.36 -12.76 9.75
CA LYS A 34 -3.53 -12.07 10.31
C LYS A 34 -3.11 -10.98 11.31
N ALA A 35 -2.78 -9.78 10.82
CA ALA A 35 -2.54 -8.62 11.66
C ALA A 35 -2.80 -7.24 11.02
N CYS A 36 -3.75 -7.11 10.08
CA CYS A 36 -4.44 -5.80 9.87
C CYS A 36 -5.55 -5.58 10.93
N SER A 37 -5.36 -6.17 12.10
CA SER A 37 -6.18 -5.99 13.29
C SER A 37 -5.33 -6.39 14.50
N LEU A 38 -5.27 -5.52 15.52
CA LEU A 38 -5.59 -5.85 16.92
C LEU A 38 -5.08 -4.72 17.86
N ARG A 39 -5.72 -4.61 19.02
CA ARG A 39 -5.68 -3.44 19.92
C ARG A 39 -4.39 -3.20 20.72
N GLY A 40 -4.21 -1.93 21.08
CA GLY A 40 -4.15 -1.62 22.52
C GLY A 40 -2.83 -1.13 23.12
N GLY A 41 -2.00 -0.40 22.38
CA GLY A 41 -1.06 0.56 22.98
C GLY A 41 0.46 0.32 22.87
N LEU A 42 1.27 0.62 23.89
CA LEU A 42 0.91 0.76 25.30
C LEU A 42 0.17 -0.47 25.92
N ARG A 43 0.20 -1.71 25.39
CA ARG A 43 1.09 -2.39 24.42
C ARG A 43 0.24 -3.17 23.41
N THR A 44 0.32 -2.87 22.11
CA THR A 44 -0.51 -3.45 21.03
C THR A 44 -0.28 -4.96 20.93
N ASN A 45 -1.09 -5.74 21.64
CA ASN A 45 -1.07 -7.21 21.66
C ASN A 45 0.28 -7.85 22.00
N GLY A 46 1.17 -7.12 22.69
CA GLY A 46 2.51 -7.59 23.02
C GLY A 46 3.64 -7.09 22.12
N ILE A 47 3.38 -6.24 21.13
CA ILE A 47 4.42 -5.60 20.31
C ILE A 47 5.07 -4.46 21.09
N GLU A 48 6.40 -4.42 21.15
CA GLU A 48 7.15 -3.28 21.71
C GLU A 48 7.50 -2.27 20.62
N LEU A 49 7.20 -0.99 20.88
CA LEU A 49 7.44 0.09 19.91
C LEU A 49 8.65 0.94 20.29
N PHE A 50 9.62 0.97 19.39
CA PHE A 50 10.82 1.80 19.45
C PHE A 50 10.63 3.07 18.64
N ARG A 51 11.11 4.22 19.13
CA ARG A 51 11.05 5.51 18.43
C ARG A 51 12.15 5.72 17.40
N THR A 52 13.09 4.78 17.30
CA THR A 52 14.34 4.89 16.53
C THR A 52 14.69 3.55 15.90
N SER A 53 15.19 3.58 14.68
CA SER A 53 15.81 2.44 14.01
C SER A 53 17.06 1.96 14.76
N GLY A 54 17.78 2.89 15.40
CA GLY A 54 19.13 2.71 15.96
C GLY A 54 20.19 3.54 15.22
N ASN A 55 19.84 4.19 14.11
CA ASN A 55 20.73 5.04 13.31
C ASN A 55 20.12 6.44 13.15
N SER A 56 20.78 7.48 13.67
CA SER A 56 20.28 8.85 13.68
C SER A 56 20.12 9.50 12.31
N ASP A 57 20.99 9.16 11.34
CA ASP A 57 20.92 9.73 9.99
C ASP A 57 19.78 9.08 9.18
N LEU A 58 19.55 7.79 9.43
CA LEU A 58 18.38 7.08 8.91
C LEU A 58 17.09 7.60 9.55
N ASP A 59 17.03 7.75 10.88
CA ASP A 59 15.87 8.30 11.59
C ASP A 59 15.52 9.72 11.10
N ARG A 60 16.52 10.55 10.83
CA ARG A 60 16.33 11.88 10.23
C ARG A 60 15.75 11.79 8.83
N SER A 61 16.26 10.87 8.01
CA SER A 61 15.80 10.67 6.63
C SER A 61 14.35 10.16 6.59
N ILE A 62 14.02 9.20 7.47
CA ILE A 62 12.65 8.71 7.67
C ILE A 62 11.74 9.84 8.20
N SER A 63 12.18 10.64 9.16
CA SER A 63 11.37 11.76 9.68
C SER A 63 11.00 12.79 8.61
N LEU A 64 11.91 13.08 7.68
CA LEU A 64 11.61 13.91 6.50
C LEU A 64 10.62 13.22 5.56
N GLU A 65 10.75 11.91 5.35
CA GLU A 65 9.82 11.15 4.52
C GLU A 65 8.40 11.11 5.10
N LEU A 66 8.27 10.81 6.40
CA LEU A 66 7.01 10.84 7.13
C LEU A 66 6.33 12.21 7.03
N THR A 67 7.10 13.31 7.11
CA THR A 67 6.59 14.67 6.93
C THR A 67 6.00 14.85 5.53
N HIS A 68 6.72 14.45 4.47
CA HIS A 68 6.24 14.58 3.10
C HIS A 68 5.00 13.71 2.81
N VAL A 69 4.91 12.50 3.36
CA VAL A 69 3.75 11.61 3.18
C VAL A 69 2.54 12.16 3.95
N ALA A 70 2.72 12.55 5.22
CA ALA A 70 1.70 13.22 6.04
C ALA A 70 1.11 14.45 5.32
N GLU A 71 1.97 15.31 4.79
CA GLU A 71 1.56 16.49 4.03
C GLU A 71 0.84 16.15 2.72
N SER A 72 1.18 15.02 2.08
CA SER A 72 0.58 14.62 0.80
C SER A 72 -0.84 14.08 1.00
N PHE A 73 -1.09 13.29 2.04
CA PHE A 73 -2.41 12.69 2.31
C PHE A 73 -3.25 13.45 3.35
N LYS A 74 -2.68 14.47 4.01
CA LYS A 74 -3.32 15.28 5.07
C LYS A 74 -3.72 14.46 6.30
N VAL A 75 -2.89 13.48 6.66
CA VAL A 75 -3.01 12.64 7.87
C VAL A 75 -1.83 12.87 8.81
N LEU A 76 -1.99 12.57 10.10
CA LEU A 76 -0.93 12.67 11.11
C LEU A 76 -0.92 11.43 12.03
N PRO A 77 -0.52 10.25 11.53
CA PRO A 77 -0.37 9.07 12.34
C PRO A 77 0.86 9.14 13.25
N GLY A 78 0.81 8.34 14.31
CA GLY A 78 2.01 7.95 15.04
C GLY A 78 2.89 7.09 14.14
N PHE A 79 4.22 7.15 14.33
CA PHE A 79 5.14 6.23 13.68
C PHE A 79 6.07 5.61 14.72
N GLY A 80 6.28 4.30 14.63
CA GLY A 80 7.20 3.57 15.49
C GLY A 80 7.76 2.34 14.79
N PHE A 81 8.91 1.88 15.27
CA PHE A 81 9.52 0.63 14.82
C PHE A 81 9.21 -0.50 15.79
N TYR A 82 9.30 -1.75 15.35
CA TYR A 82 9.24 -2.92 16.25
C TYR A 82 10.25 -4.00 15.82
N ASP A 83 10.40 -5.03 16.65
CA ASP A 83 11.17 -6.23 16.30
C ASP A 83 10.28 -7.22 15.54
N ASP A 84 10.58 -7.37 14.27
CA ASP A 84 9.93 -8.21 13.25
C ASP A 84 10.85 -9.34 12.76
N SER A 85 11.93 -9.64 13.51
CA SER A 85 12.95 -10.63 13.09
C SER A 85 12.40 -12.04 12.80
N ASP A 86 11.29 -12.44 13.43
CA ASP A 86 10.59 -13.70 13.15
C ASP A 86 9.77 -13.68 11.84
N SER A 87 9.34 -12.49 11.38
CA SER A 87 8.44 -12.31 10.22
C SER A 87 8.43 -10.83 9.77
N PRO A 88 9.31 -10.43 8.84
CA PRO A 88 9.44 -9.03 8.42
C PRO A 88 8.13 -8.43 7.90
N ASN A 89 7.69 -7.31 8.47
CA ASN A 89 6.42 -6.69 8.10
C ASN A 89 6.30 -5.20 8.51
N ALA A 90 5.38 -4.47 7.88
CA ALA A 90 4.86 -3.19 8.32
C ALA A 90 3.32 -3.24 8.35
N PHE A 91 2.68 -2.38 9.13
CA PHE A 91 1.21 -2.28 9.17
C PHE A 91 0.72 -0.97 9.80
N ALA A 92 -0.48 -0.56 9.40
CA ALA A 92 -1.24 0.55 9.95
C ALA A 92 -2.32 0.09 10.93
N LEU A 93 -2.57 0.91 11.95
CA LEU A 93 -3.61 0.77 12.95
C LEU A 93 -4.45 2.05 13.01
N ASP A 94 -5.77 1.91 13.20
CA ASP A 94 -6.66 3.04 13.50
C ASP A 94 -6.51 3.52 14.97
N GLU A 95 -5.88 2.72 15.84
CA GLU A 95 -5.62 3.13 17.22
C GLU A 95 -4.56 4.24 17.35
N ASP A 96 -4.90 5.27 18.15
CA ASP A 96 -4.01 6.34 18.60
C ASP A 96 -3.01 5.85 19.67
N VAL A 97 -2.04 5.03 19.29
CA VAL A 97 -1.03 4.47 20.21
C VAL A 97 -0.06 5.56 20.71
N ILE A 98 0.24 6.53 19.85
CA ILE A 98 1.14 7.65 20.15
C ILE A 98 0.30 8.90 20.49
N ALA A 99 0.73 9.65 21.50
CA ALA A 99 -0.02 10.82 21.96
C ALA A 99 0.01 11.95 20.92
N ASN A 100 -1.14 12.61 20.75
CA ASN A 100 -1.38 13.72 19.81
C ASN A 100 -1.32 13.35 18.31
N THR A 101 -1.43 12.06 17.96
CA THR A 101 -1.57 11.59 16.58
C THR A 101 -2.94 10.99 16.32
N LYS A 102 -3.23 10.63 15.07
CA LYS A 102 -4.46 9.94 14.65
C LYS A 102 -4.12 8.66 13.88
N GLY A 103 -4.43 7.50 14.45
CA GLY A 103 -3.91 6.21 14.03
C GLY A 103 -2.40 6.07 14.24
N THR A 104 -1.85 4.90 13.92
CA THR A 104 -0.43 4.55 14.11
C THR A 104 0.08 3.65 12.99
N VAL A 105 1.23 3.98 12.42
CA VAL A 105 2.01 3.11 11.52
C VAL A 105 3.15 2.46 12.31
N ILE A 106 3.30 1.16 12.14
CA ILE A 106 4.30 0.33 12.82
C ILE A 106 5.16 -0.34 11.75
N PHE A 107 6.48 -0.13 11.80
CA PHE A 107 7.41 -0.55 10.75
C PHE A 107 8.48 -1.50 11.29
N GLY A 108 8.66 -2.65 10.64
CA GLY A 108 9.65 -3.65 11.04
C GLY A 108 11.10 -3.20 10.83
N LYS A 109 11.98 -3.46 11.80
CA LYS A 109 13.41 -3.14 11.69
C LYS A 109 14.16 -4.07 10.73
N GLN A 110 13.78 -5.35 10.68
CA GLN A 110 14.30 -6.33 9.74
C GLN A 110 13.85 -5.98 8.32
N LEU A 111 12.54 -5.73 8.11
CA LEU A 111 12.03 -5.23 6.82
C LEU A 111 12.75 -3.96 6.36
N LEU A 112 12.93 -2.99 7.26
CA LEU A 112 13.68 -1.77 6.98
C LEU A 112 15.13 -2.06 6.55
N SER A 113 15.81 -2.98 7.24
CA SER A 113 17.18 -3.36 6.94
C SER A 113 17.30 -4.08 5.58
N ASP A 114 16.36 -4.98 5.30
CA ASP A 114 16.36 -5.80 4.07
C ASP A 114 16.07 -4.94 2.84
N GLU A 115 15.09 -4.04 2.92
CA GLU A 115 14.81 -3.09 1.84
C GLU A 115 16.00 -2.13 1.62
N LEU A 116 16.60 -1.57 2.68
CA LEU A 116 17.76 -0.68 2.57
C LEU A 116 19.03 -1.36 2.03
N ALA A 117 19.12 -2.69 2.05
CA ALA A 117 20.22 -3.42 1.39
C ALA A 117 20.10 -3.42 -0.15
N SER A 118 18.93 -3.10 -0.71
CA SER A 118 18.70 -2.92 -2.14
C SER A 118 19.31 -1.60 -2.65
N PRO A 119 19.87 -1.55 -3.88
CA PRO A 119 20.31 -0.29 -4.52
C PRO A 119 19.24 0.82 -4.58
N TRP A 120 17.97 0.44 -4.43
CA TRP A 120 16.82 1.34 -4.46
C TRP A 120 16.05 1.41 -3.13
N GLY A 121 16.63 0.88 -2.05
CA GLY A 121 15.93 0.66 -0.78
C GLY A 121 15.24 1.89 -0.19
N GLY A 122 15.87 3.07 -0.29
CA GLY A 122 15.25 4.33 0.16
C GLY A 122 13.96 4.69 -0.59
N LEU A 123 13.76 4.21 -1.82
CA LEU A 123 12.51 4.38 -2.57
C LEU A 123 11.48 3.31 -2.20
N ALA A 124 11.90 2.06 -1.99
CA ALA A 124 11.03 0.99 -1.55
C ALA A 124 10.44 1.29 -0.16
N VAL A 125 11.29 1.68 0.81
CA VAL A 125 10.88 2.13 2.15
C VAL A 125 9.92 3.32 2.08
N ALA A 126 10.18 4.31 1.22
CA ALA A 126 9.26 5.43 1.00
C ALA A 126 7.90 4.97 0.44
N GLY A 127 7.90 3.93 -0.40
CA GLY A 127 6.71 3.27 -0.93
C GLY A 127 5.90 2.54 0.15
N PHE A 128 6.54 1.71 0.98
CA PHE A 128 5.89 1.05 2.12
C PHE A 128 5.30 2.07 3.10
N ILE A 129 6.06 3.09 3.50
CA ILE A 129 5.56 4.16 4.38
C ILE A 129 4.32 4.83 3.75
N ALA A 130 4.32 5.07 2.44
CA ALA A 130 3.17 5.65 1.75
C ALA A 130 1.98 4.68 1.62
N HIS A 131 2.21 3.37 1.51
CA HIS A 131 1.15 2.36 1.55
C HIS A 131 0.46 2.39 2.93
N GLU A 132 1.23 2.32 4.04
CA GLU A 132 0.67 2.36 5.39
C GLU A 132 -0.05 3.67 5.72
N PHE A 133 0.50 4.82 5.31
CA PHE A 133 -0.20 6.09 5.45
C PHE A 133 -1.46 6.17 4.57
N GLY A 134 -1.52 5.39 3.48
CA GLY A 134 -2.72 5.19 2.68
C GLY A 134 -3.85 4.51 3.46
N HIS A 135 -3.53 3.51 4.29
CA HIS A 135 -4.48 2.90 5.22
C HIS A 135 -4.96 3.88 6.30
N ILE A 136 -4.05 4.68 6.89
CA ILE A 136 -4.44 5.74 7.84
C ILE A 136 -5.43 6.73 7.19
N PHE A 137 -5.19 7.12 5.93
CA PHE A 137 -6.13 7.95 5.17
C PHE A 137 -7.47 7.24 4.91
N GLN A 138 -7.48 5.94 4.63
CA GLN A 138 -8.71 5.17 4.47
C GLN A 138 -9.51 5.14 5.78
N TYR A 139 -8.90 4.78 6.92
CA TYR A 139 -9.57 4.72 8.23
C TYR A 139 -10.19 6.08 8.62
N GLN A 140 -9.48 7.18 8.33
CA GLN A 140 -9.91 8.55 8.66
C GLN A 140 -10.90 9.17 7.65
N SER A 141 -11.34 8.40 6.64
CA SER A 141 -12.20 8.88 5.58
C SER A 141 -13.35 7.92 5.29
N LYS A 142 -14.28 8.36 4.43
CA LYS A 142 -15.38 7.51 3.96
C LYS A 142 -14.91 6.37 3.04
N PHE A 143 -13.63 6.34 2.65
CA PHE A 143 -13.11 5.32 1.75
C PHE A 143 -13.01 3.95 2.42
N TYR A 144 -12.76 3.85 3.74
CA TYR A 144 -12.77 2.55 4.43
C TYR A 144 -14.11 1.83 4.26
N ASP A 145 -15.22 2.49 4.60
CA ASP A 145 -16.57 1.94 4.43
C ASP A 145 -16.85 1.61 2.95
N LEU A 146 -16.56 2.53 2.03
CA LEU A 146 -16.82 2.35 0.59
C LEU A 146 -16.04 1.17 -0.03
N LEU A 147 -14.82 0.91 0.43
CA LEU A 147 -13.97 -0.18 -0.09
C LEU A 147 -14.30 -1.54 0.55
N THR A 148 -14.86 -1.55 1.77
CA THR A 148 -15.17 -2.78 2.53
C THR A 148 -16.63 -3.24 2.40
N GLN A 149 -17.60 -2.31 2.25
CA GLN A 149 -19.06 -2.57 2.35
C GLN A 149 -19.61 -3.67 1.43
N SER A 150 -18.90 -4.07 0.37
CA SER A 150 -19.35 -5.10 -0.59
C SER A 150 -18.26 -6.12 -0.94
N GLN A 151 -17.23 -6.26 -0.10
CA GLN A 151 -16.15 -7.22 -0.31
C GLN A 151 -16.13 -8.27 0.81
N THR A 152 -15.73 -9.51 0.48
CA THR A 152 -15.45 -10.57 1.46
C THR A 152 -13.96 -10.65 1.83
N THR A 153 -13.16 -9.69 1.35
CA THR A 153 -11.70 -9.64 1.46
C THR A 153 -11.25 -8.18 1.40
N ASP A 154 -10.16 -7.85 2.07
CA ASP A 154 -9.63 -6.47 2.12
C ASP A 154 -8.96 -6.01 0.80
N ARG A 155 -8.99 -6.82 -0.26
CA ARG A 155 -8.32 -6.58 -1.55
C ARG A 155 -8.52 -5.17 -2.15
N LEU A 156 -9.70 -4.55 -2.01
CA LEU A 156 -9.93 -3.18 -2.51
C LEU A 156 -9.30 -2.11 -1.60
N LEU A 157 -9.14 -2.41 -0.31
CA LEU A 157 -8.41 -1.58 0.64
C LEU A 157 -6.92 -1.57 0.27
N GLU A 158 -6.32 -2.76 0.13
CA GLU A 158 -4.92 -2.96 -0.29
C GLU A 158 -4.60 -2.27 -1.62
N LEU A 159 -5.37 -2.58 -2.68
CA LEU A 159 -5.14 -2.01 -4.03
C LEU A 159 -5.29 -0.48 -4.07
N HIS A 160 -6.07 0.09 -3.15
CA HIS A 160 -6.19 1.54 -3.02
C HIS A 160 -5.04 2.14 -2.21
N ALA A 161 -4.49 1.43 -1.21
CA ALA A 161 -3.25 1.82 -0.55
C ALA A 161 -2.06 1.81 -1.53
N ASP A 162 -1.94 0.77 -2.37
CA ASP A 162 -0.96 0.71 -3.48
C ASP A 162 -1.10 1.88 -4.46
N TYR A 163 -2.33 2.23 -4.83
CA TYR A 163 -2.62 3.37 -5.69
C TYR A 163 -2.16 4.70 -5.05
N LEU A 164 -2.45 4.90 -3.75
CA LEU A 164 -2.00 6.08 -3.01
C LEU A 164 -0.48 6.14 -2.86
N ALA A 165 0.17 5.01 -2.61
CA ALA A 165 1.63 4.90 -2.56
C ALA A 165 2.27 5.26 -3.92
N GLY A 166 1.75 4.71 -5.01
CA GLY A 166 2.18 5.06 -6.37
C GLY A 166 1.98 6.55 -6.70
N TYR A 167 0.86 7.13 -6.29
CA TYR A 167 0.60 8.57 -6.40
C TYR A 167 1.63 9.41 -5.61
N TYR A 168 1.91 9.03 -4.35
CA TYR A 168 2.92 9.69 -3.52
C TYR A 168 4.32 9.64 -4.14
N LEU A 169 4.75 8.49 -4.66
CA LEU A 169 6.06 8.37 -5.32
C LEU A 169 6.14 9.21 -6.61
N GLY A 170 5.02 9.36 -7.32
CA GLY A 170 4.88 10.34 -8.40
C GLY A 170 5.13 11.78 -7.93
N LEU A 171 4.50 12.20 -6.83
CA LEU A 171 4.74 13.53 -6.22
C LEU A 171 6.19 13.69 -5.75
N LYS A 172 6.76 12.66 -5.10
CA LYS A 172 8.16 12.66 -4.62
C LYS A 172 9.13 12.86 -5.79
N ARG A 173 8.89 12.22 -6.94
CA ARG A 173 9.70 12.41 -8.16
C ARG A 173 9.62 13.83 -8.71
N LEU A 174 8.44 14.45 -8.68
CA LEU A 174 8.27 15.86 -9.08
C LEU A 174 9.00 16.81 -8.12
N ARG A 175 9.18 16.45 -6.84
CA ARG A 175 9.97 17.22 -5.87
C ARG A 175 11.49 17.02 -6.03
N SER A 176 11.96 15.82 -6.39
CA SER A 176 13.39 15.48 -6.43
C SER A 176 14.05 15.57 -7.83
N GLY A 177 13.28 15.70 -8.90
CA GLY A 177 13.77 15.77 -10.29
C GLY A 177 14.08 14.41 -10.92
N GLU A 178 14.80 13.54 -10.20
CA GLU A 178 15.12 12.17 -10.65
C GLU A 178 14.74 11.13 -9.59
N MET A 179 14.00 10.08 -10.00
CA MET A 179 13.81 8.80 -9.29
C MET A 179 13.34 7.73 -10.28
N ASP A 180 13.83 6.49 -10.13
CA ASP A 180 13.34 5.33 -10.88
C ASP A 180 12.21 4.61 -10.12
N ILE A 181 10.97 4.88 -10.52
CA ILE A 181 9.75 4.30 -9.91
C ILE A 181 9.70 2.77 -10.06
N LYS A 182 10.47 2.16 -10.97
CA LYS A 182 10.44 0.72 -11.23
C LYS A 182 10.74 -0.11 -9.98
N ALA A 183 11.65 0.35 -9.12
CA ALA A 183 12.06 -0.41 -7.94
C ALA A 183 10.93 -0.61 -6.91
N PHE A 184 10.03 0.37 -6.74
CA PHE A 184 8.85 0.20 -5.88
C PHE A 184 7.87 -0.83 -6.46
N LEU A 185 7.66 -0.80 -7.78
CA LEU A 185 6.84 -1.78 -8.47
C LEU A 185 7.44 -3.19 -8.34
N ASP A 186 8.77 -3.32 -8.48
CA ASP A 186 9.45 -4.60 -8.30
C ASP A 186 9.29 -5.13 -6.85
N SER A 187 9.41 -4.28 -5.83
CA SER A 187 9.20 -4.69 -4.42
C SER A 187 7.74 -5.09 -4.13
N LEU A 188 6.75 -4.32 -4.59
CA LEU A 188 5.31 -4.66 -4.45
C LEU A 188 4.96 -6.01 -5.11
N TYR A 189 5.32 -6.19 -6.39
CA TYR A 189 4.85 -7.32 -7.18
C TYR A 189 5.64 -8.62 -6.98
N LEU A 190 6.80 -8.57 -6.31
CA LEU A 190 7.59 -9.76 -5.97
C LEU A 190 7.31 -10.30 -4.55
N SER A 191 6.56 -9.58 -3.73
CA SER A 191 6.32 -9.90 -2.31
C SER A 191 4.92 -10.49 -1.98
N GLY A 192 4.08 -10.79 -2.99
CA GLY A 192 2.66 -11.19 -2.82
C GLY A 192 2.27 -12.63 -3.19
#